data_AF-A0A820E4Z9-F1
#
_entry.id   AF-A0A820E4Z9-F1
#
_cell.length_a   1.000
_cell.length_b   1.000
_cell.length_c   1.000
_cell.angle_alpha   90.00
_cell.angle_beta   90.00
_cell.angle_gamma   90.00
#
_symmetry.space_group_name_H-M   'P 1'
#
loop_
_entity.id
_entity.type
_entity.pdbx_description
1 polymer ?
#
loop_
_entity_poly.entity_id
_entity_poly.type
_entity_poly.pdbx_seq_one_letter_code
_entity_poly.pdbx_strand_id
1 'polypeptide(L)'
;MAVFLTTLRNRYNLTPAEESSDTIRQLLLLPDIIQLRFQCTDSMTTTLFTPISATSDTDKQSLITTANEPIAQRPDWIDAYDNAQRIALENHEYMRKWLTKIPFTHIINMIKTDYLNQMNTILTEDNLTVIQEYITLANDEDDARYLVYAYTTPTSFFKQINIDLAQRGMSIIIEKLTIASSTKIYFIIIGSDFRFENNISKKYRDDEPPIGFGQYLFAAVIINHSSIDHWRYTGVTYRGMNISNDELNQYICDARILTRSFLSTSKRIDTAFLYLQYNNPILRPVLCVYRVTQRHTSLTISDLSAVQGEDEVLIIPFVAFRVVKVDIDCFYVSDRCRVSVIFLDEVTINEKSKLNS
;
A
#
# COMPACT_ATOMS: atom_id res chain seq x y z
N MET A 1 -9.69 6.36 3.08
CA MET A 1 -10.01 7.36 4.12
C MET A 1 -11.52 7.56 4.36
N ALA A 2 -12.42 7.38 3.37
CA ALA A 2 -13.88 7.51 3.57
C ALA A 2 -14.44 6.76 4.81
N VAL A 3 -13.95 5.53 5.07
CA VAL A 3 -14.31 4.74 6.26
C VAL A 3 -13.75 5.34 7.56
N PHE A 4 -12.54 5.91 7.54
CA PHE A 4 -11.90 6.53 8.70
C PHE A 4 -12.55 7.88 9.05
N LEU A 5 -12.83 8.73 8.05
CA LEU A 5 -13.59 9.97 8.26
C LEU A 5 -14.99 9.69 8.77
N THR A 6 -15.65 8.64 8.25
CA THR A 6 -16.94 8.17 8.80
C THR A 6 -16.81 7.70 10.26
N THR A 7 -15.70 7.05 10.62
CA THR A 7 -15.43 6.60 11.99
C THR A 7 -15.17 7.77 12.95
N LEU A 8 -14.39 8.77 12.53
CA LEU A 8 -14.19 10.01 13.29
C LEU A 8 -15.49 10.80 13.43
N ARG A 9 -16.27 10.90 12.36
CA ARG A 9 -17.58 11.56 12.34
C ARG A 9 -18.53 10.95 13.37
N ASN A 10 -18.61 9.62 13.42
CA ASN A 10 -19.45 8.91 14.37
C ASN A 10 -18.92 8.99 15.81
N ARG A 11 -17.59 9.05 15.99
CA ARG A 11 -16.96 9.10 17.31
C ARG A 11 -17.05 10.48 17.97
N TYR A 12 -17.03 11.54 17.17
CA TYR A 12 -16.99 12.94 17.65
C TYR A 12 -18.25 13.75 17.28
N ASN A 13 -19.28 13.10 16.70
CA ASN A 13 -20.53 13.74 16.25
C ASN A 13 -20.30 14.97 15.35
N LEU A 14 -19.30 14.91 14.47
CA LEU A 14 -18.97 16.03 13.60
C LEU A 14 -20.03 16.23 12.51
N THR A 15 -20.50 17.46 12.35
CA THR A 15 -21.38 17.85 11.25
C THR A 15 -20.57 18.05 9.96
N PRO A 16 -21.16 17.88 8.77
CA PRO A 16 -20.44 18.09 7.51
C PRO A 16 -19.89 19.53 7.33
N ALA A 17 -20.41 20.51 8.08
CA ALA A 17 -19.88 21.87 8.08
C ALA A 17 -18.60 22.04 8.94
N GLU A 18 -18.33 21.10 9.84
CA GLU A 18 -17.15 21.10 10.72
C GLU A 18 -15.96 20.34 10.11
N GLU A 19 -16.10 19.80 8.89
CA GLU A 19 -15.06 19.09 8.13
C GLU A 19 -14.02 20.03 7.49
N SER A 20 -13.86 21.26 8.00
CA SER A 20 -12.77 22.12 7.56
C SER A 20 -11.42 21.52 7.99
N SER A 21 -10.41 21.59 7.10
CA SER A 21 -9.02 21.18 7.38
C SER A 21 -8.49 21.78 8.69
N ASP A 22 -8.97 22.98 9.05
CA ASP A 22 -8.58 23.69 10.26
C ASP A 22 -9.25 23.14 11.53
N THR A 23 -10.50 22.68 11.47
CA THR A 23 -11.17 22.04 12.61
C THR A 23 -10.53 20.68 12.93
N ILE A 24 -10.22 19.89 11.90
CA ILE A 24 -9.51 18.61 12.05
C ILE A 24 -8.09 18.87 12.58
N ARG A 25 -7.38 19.90 12.08
CA ARG A 25 -6.10 20.34 12.64
C ARG A 25 -6.22 20.76 14.10
N GLN A 26 -7.25 21.52 14.48
CA GLN A 26 -7.43 21.96 15.88
C GLN A 26 -7.76 20.78 16.82
N LEU A 27 -8.51 19.79 16.36
CA LEU A 27 -8.75 18.56 17.11
C LEU A 27 -7.48 17.72 17.28
N LEU A 28 -6.57 17.74 16.30
CA LEU A 28 -5.24 17.13 16.39
C LEU A 28 -4.26 17.93 17.27
N LEU A 29 -4.60 19.18 17.62
CA LEU A 29 -3.83 20.06 18.49
C LEU A 29 -4.31 20.05 19.95
N LEU A 30 -5.19 19.12 20.32
CA LEU A 30 -5.59 18.96 21.72
C LEU A 30 -4.36 18.63 22.60
N PRO A 31 -4.25 19.19 23.82
CA PRO A 31 -3.05 19.12 24.65
C PRO A 31 -2.53 17.70 24.94
N ASP A 32 -3.41 16.70 24.94
CA ASP A 32 -3.07 15.30 25.16
C ASP A 32 -2.31 14.65 23.98
N ILE A 33 -2.22 15.33 22.83
CA ILE A 33 -1.50 14.89 21.63
C ILE A 33 -0.14 15.63 21.49
N ILE A 34 0.07 16.75 22.17
CA ILE A 34 1.19 17.69 21.93
C ILE A 34 2.44 17.47 22.82
N GLN A 35 2.42 16.57 23.82
CA GLN A 35 3.58 16.39 24.71
C GLN A 35 4.86 15.77 24.08
N LEU A 36 4.90 15.56 22.77
CA LEU A 36 6.06 15.02 22.04
C LEU A 36 6.73 16.07 21.14
N ARG A 37 7.13 17.21 21.71
CA ARG A 37 8.15 18.07 21.10
C ARG A 37 9.51 17.78 21.75
N PHE A 38 10.40 17.19 20.95
CA PHE A 38 11.86 17.21 21.03
C PHE A 38 12.49 17.55 22.40
N GLN A 39 12.85 16.51 23.15
CA GLN A 39 14.05 16.53 23.99
C GLN A 39 14.85 15.26 23.72
N CYS A 40 15.73 15.34 22.71
CA CYS A 40 16.91 14.50 22.66
C CYS A 40 17.99 15.28 23.44
N THR A 41 18.16 14.97 24.71
CA THR A 41 19.35 15.37 25.47
C THR A 41 19.96 14.13 26.09
N ASP A 42 21.22 13.92 25.74
CA ASP A 42 22.11 12.89 26.25
C ASP A 42 22.14 12.88 27.78
N SER A 43 21.84 11.72 28.39
CA SER A 43 22.64 11.19 29.50
C SER A 43 22.15 9.80 29.90
N MET A 44 23.01 8.80 29.72
CA MET A 44 22.92 7.55 30.45
C MET A 44 23.06 7.82 31.96
N THR A 45 22.16 7.26 32.76
CA THR A 45 22.56 6.69 34.06
C THR A 45 21.60 5.59 34.50
N THR A 46 22.21 4.45 34.81
CA THR A 46 21.67 3.25 35.43
C THR A 46 21.16 3.55 36.85
N THR A 47 19.96 3.11 37.21
CA THR A 47 19.62 2.83 38.62
C THR A 47 18.57 1.72 38.76
N LEU A 48 18.76 0.95 39.83
CA LEU A 48 18.18 -0.34 40.17
C LEU A 48 16.74 -0.26 40.73
N PHE A 49 16.00 -1.35 40.48
CA PHE A 49 14.90 -1.97 41.23
C PHE A 49 14.22 -1.25 42.42
N THR A 50 12.89 -1.30 42.42
CA THR A 50 12.12 -1.99 43.49
C THR A 50 10.72 -2.39 42.99
N PRO A 51 10.20 -3.59 43.35
CA PRO A 51 8.88 -4.05 42.93
C PRO A 51 7.81 -3.56 43.91
N ILE A 52 6.64 -3.15 43.38
CA ILE A 52 5.45 -2.88 44.20
C ILE A 52 4.40 -3.95 43.92
N SER A 53 3.89 -4.48 45.03
CA SER A 53 3.00 -5.61 45.20
C SER A 53 1.60 -5.44 44.60
N ALA A 54 1.00 -6.60 44.35
CA ALA A 54 -0.37 -6.82 43.94
C ALA A 54 -1.42 -6.27 44.90
N THR A 55 -2.53 -5.76 44.35
CA THR A 55 -3.83 -5.72 45.02
C THR A 55 -4.98 -5.97 44.02
N SER A 56 -5.68 -7.08 44.29
CA SER A 56 -7.11 -7.40 44.15
C SER A 56 -7.89 -7.02 42.87
N ASP A 57 -8.30 -8.08 42.18
CA ASP A 57 -9.56 -8.22 41.44
C ASP A 57 -10.78 -7.74 42.26
N THR A 58 -11.65 -6.96 41.62
CA THR A 58 -13.09 -7.27 41.42
C THR A 58 -13.71 -6.11 40.65
N ASP A 59 -13.98 -6.29 39.35
CA ASP A 59 -15.17 -5.81 38.65
C ASP A 59 -15.08 -6.22 37.17
N LYS A 60 -15.44 -7.49 36.91
CA LYS A 60 -15.64 -8.01 35.56
C LYS A 60 -17.10 -7.83 35.19
N GLN A 61 -17.41 -6.68 34.58
CA GLN A 61 -18.63 -6.51 33.80
C GLN A 61 -18.49 -7.27 32.48
N SER A 62 -19.49 -8.11 32.22
CA SER A 62 -19.74 -8.82 30.98
C SER A 62 -20.09 -7.85 29.86
N LEU A 63 -19.18 -7.66 28.92
CA LEU A 63 -19.49 -7.16 27.58
C LEU A 63 -18.91 -8.16 26.59
N ILE A 64 -19.77 -9.12 26.24
CA ILE A 64 -19.58 -10.03 25.12
C ILE A 64 -19.54 -9.15 23.86
N THR A 65 -18.34 -8.86 23.39
CA THR A 65 -18.13 -8.26 22.07
C THR A 65 -17.79 -9.39 21.10
N THR A 66 -18.64 -9.50 20.09
CA THR A 66 -18.49 -10.34 18.91
C THR A 66 -17.20 -9.97 18.17
N ALA A 67 -16.09 -10.62 18.53
CA ALA A 67 -14.81 -10.53 17.83
C ALA A 67 -14.48 -11.90 17.24
N ASN A 68 -15.24 -12.31 16.23
CA ASN A 68 -14.99 -13.53 15.44
C ASN A 68 -15.07 -13.20 13.94
N GLU A 69 -14.66 -12.00 13.52
CA GLU A 69 -14.16 -11.90 12.15
C GLU A 69 -12.78 -12.56 12.15
N PRO A 70 -12.57 -13.65 11.38
CA PRO A 70 -11.22 -14.17 11.20
C PRO A 70 -10.37 -13.01 10.72
N ILE A 71 -9.19 -12.84 11.31
CA ILE A 71 -8.15 -11.94 10.81
C ILE A 71 -7.90 -12.40 9.37
N ALA A 72 -8.62 -11.81 8.42
CA ALA A 72 -8.47 -12.11 7.02
C ALA A 72 -7.02 -11.81 6.73
N GLN A 73 -6.25 -12.86 6.44
CA GLN A 73 -4.84 -12.75 6.05
C GLN A 73 -4.79 -11.66 4.98
N ARG A 74 -4.27 -10.50 5.36
CA ARG A 74 -4.07 -9.42 4.39
C ARG A 74 -3.04 -9.99 3.41
N PRO A 75 -3.34 -10.04 2.10
CA PRO A 75 -2.35 -10.51 1.15
C PRO A 75 -1.09 -9.67 1.34
N ASP A 76 0.06 -10.32 1.52
CA ASP A 76 1.32 -9.62 1.76
C ASP A 76 1.66 -8.76 0.52
N TRP A 77 1.78 -7.44 0.71
CA TRP A 77 2.00 -6.48 -0.39
C TRP A 77 3.49 -6.21 -0.68
N ILE A 78 4.36 -6.77 0.18
CA ILE A 78 5.80 -6.56 0.23
C ILE A 78 6.42 -7.94 0.46
N ASP A 79 7.29 -8.37 -0.43
CA ASP A 79 8.19 -9.49 -0.14
C ASP A 79 9.64 -9.06 -0.31
N ALA A 80 10.50 -9.70 0.48
CA ALA A 80 11.94 -9.59 0.35
C ALA A 80 12.43 -10.48 -0.81
N TYR A 81 13.15 -9.89 -1.77
CA TYR A 81 13.76 -10.63 -2.88
C TYR A 81 15.21 -10.24 -3.05
N ASP A 82 16.10 -11.22 -3.13
CA ASP A 82 17.49 -10.98 -3.54
C ASP A 82 17.56 -10.25 -4.89
N ASN A 83 16.63 -10.59 -5.78
CA ASN A 83 16.52 -10.08 -7.16
C ASN A 83 15.40 -9.03 -7.36
N ALA A 84 14.94 -8.35 -6.30
CA ALA A 84 13.81 -7.40 -6.38
C ALA A 84 13.96 -6.39 -7.52
N GLN A 85 15.16 -5.86 -7.71
CA GLN A 85 15.48 -4.87 -8.74
C GLN A 85 15.34 -5.44 -10.17
N ARG A 86 15.77 -6.68 -10.40
CA ARG A 86 15.62 -7.33 -11.71
C ARG A 86 14.15 -7.56 -12.02
N ILE A 87 13.39 -8.07 -11.05
CA ILE A 87 11.94 -8.31 -11.18
C ILE A 87 11.21 -6.99 -11.46
N ALA A 88 11.55 -5.92 -10.73
CA ALA A 88 11.02 -4.58 -10.97
C ALA A 88 11.26 -4.11 -12.40
N LEU A 89 12.52 -4.18 -12.86
CA LEU A 89 12.91 -3.79 -14.21
C LEU A 89 12.16 -4.57 -15.28
N GLU A 90 12.17 -5.90 -15.21
CA GLU A 90 11.50 -6.76 -16.19
C GLU A 90 10.01 -6.42 -16.26
N ASN A 91 9.32 -6.33 -15.11
CA ASN A 91 7.89 -6.00 -15.10
C ASN A 91 7.58 -4.61 -15.66
N HIS A 92 8.40 -3.61 -15.35
CA HIS A 92 8.24 -2.26 -15.94
C HIS A 92 8.50 -2.26 -17.45
N GLU A 93 9.47 -3.01 -17.95
CA GLU A 93 9.71 -3.15 -19.38
C GLU A 93 8.52 -3.80 -20.11
N TYR A 94 7.91 -4.83 -19.52
CA TYR A 94 6.71 -5.45 -20.09
C TYR A 94 5.52 -4.49 -20.12
N MET A 95 5.23 -3.81 -19.00
CA MET A 95 4.16 -2.81 -18.95
C MET A 95 4.37 -1.68 -19.96
N ARG A 96 5.63 -1.22 -20.13
CA ARG A 96 5.96 -0.21 -21.14
C ARG A 96 5.77 -0.72 -22.56
N LYS A 97 6.18 -1.96 -22.86
CA LYS A 97 6.04 -2.57 -24.20
C LYS A 97 4.60 -2.57 -24.67
N TRP A 98 3.64 -2.88 -23.80
CA TRP A 98 2.21 -2.86 -24.15
C TRP A 98 1.77 -1.49 -24.66
N LEU A 99 2.21 -0.42 -24.00
CA LEU A 99 1.83 0.95 -24.39
C LEU A 99 2.52 1.45 -25.65
N THR A 100 3.69 0.90 -25.99
CA THR A 100 4.39 1.26 -27.23
C THR A 100 3.83 0.57 -28.47
N LYS A 101 3.13 -0.56 -28.31
CA LYS A 101 2.66 -1.40 -29.42
C LYS A 101 1.15 -1.37 -29.61
N ILE A 102 0.39 -1.06 -28.56
CA ILE A 102 -1.07 -1.15 -28.56
C ILE A 102 -1.64 0.27 -28.43
N PRO A 103 -2.57 0.70 -29.31
CA PRO A 103 -3.22 2.00 -29.19
C PRO A 103 -3.89 2.18 -27.82
N PHE A 104 -3.77 3.39 -27.26
CA PHE A 104 -4.33 3.72 -25.96
C PHE A 104 -5.82 3.37 -25.85
N THR A 105 -6.62 3.70 -26.86
CA THR A 105 -8.05 3.39 -26.91
C THR A 105 -8.35 1.90 -26.81
N HIS A 106 -7.50 1.05 -27.41
CA HIS A 106 -7.64 -0.40 -27.31
C HIS A 106 -7.33 -0.87 -25.87
N ILE A 107 -6.28 -0.33 -25.24
CA ILE A 107 -5.93 -0.64 -23.84
C ILE A 107 -7.06 -0.26 -22.89
N ILE A 108 -7.64 0.94 -23.05
CA ILE A 108 -8.74 1.40 -22.21
C ILE A 108 -9.99 0.53 -22.39
N ASN A 109 -10.33 0.19 -23.62
CA ASN A 109 -11.44 -0.72 -23.90
C ASN A 109 -11.26 -2.07 -23.21
N MET A 110 -10.03 -2.62 -23.21
CA MET A 110 -9.74 -3.87 -22.52
C MET A 110 -9.85 -3.76 -21.01
N ILE A 111 -9.41 -2.67 -20.40
CA ILE A 111 -9.64 -2.44 -18.97
C ILE A 111 -11.16 -2.42 -18.69
N LYS A 112 -11.95 -1.75 -19.54
CA LYS A 112 -13.41 -1.66 -19.41
C LYS A 112 -14.10 -3.02 -19.59
N THR A 113 -13.82 -3.74 -20.67
CA THR A 113 -14.54 -4.97 -21.03
C THR A 113 -14.05 -6.19 -20.30
N ASP A 114 -12.74 -6.32 -20.09
CA ASP A 114 -12.18 -7.53 -19.54
C ASP A 114 -12.08 -7.44 -18.03
N TYR A 115 -11.70 -6.29 -17.48
CA TYR A 115 -11.44 -6.17 -16.06
C TYR A 115 -12.64 -5.68 -15.26
N LEU A 116 -13.24 -4.54 -15.63
CA LEU A 116 -14.38 -4.02 -14.87
C LEU A 116 -15.61 -4.93 -14.93
N ASN A 117 -15.86 -5.63 -16.03
CA ASN A 117 -17.00 -6.56 -16.11
C ASN A 117 -16.88 -7.73 -15.11
N GLN A 118 -15.66 -8.10 -14.72
CA GLN A 118 -15.44 -9.13 -13.68
C GLN A 118 -15.72 -8.60 -12.27
N MET A 119 -15.80 -7.28 -12.09
CA MET A 119 -16.01 -6.65 -10.78
C MET A 119 -17.48 -6.49 -10.38
N ASN A 120 -18.42 -6.88 -11.23
CA ASN A 120 -19.86 -6.82 -10.93
C ASN A 120 -20.28 -7.62 -9.69
N THR A 121 -19.46 -8.58 -9.26
CA THR A 121 -19.68 -9.37 -8.03
C THR A 121 -19.08 -8.74 -6.78
N ILE A 122 -18.23 -7.71 -6.93
CA ILE A 122 -17.42 -7.12 -5.86
C ILE A 122 -17.83 -5.67 -5.58
N LEU A 123 -18.09 -4.91 -6.65
CA LEU A 123 -18.53 -3.53 -6.58
C LEU A 123 -20.06 -3.46 -6.68
N THR A 124 -20.64 -2.47 -6.00
CA THR A 124 -22.04 -2.11 -6.22
C THR A 124 -22.22 -1.55 -7.64
N GLU A 125 -23.43 -1.64 -8.17
CA GLU A 125 -23.76 -1.12 -9.50
C GLU A 125 -23.45 0.37 -9.64
N ASP A 126 -23.78 1.18 -8.64
CA ASP A 126 -23.45 2.61 -8.60
C ASP A 126 -21.94 2.86 -8.65
N ASN A 127 -21.16 2.13 -7.85
CA ASN A 127 -19.70 2.26 -7.85
C ASN A 127 -19.12 1.86 -9.20
N LEU A 128 -19.61 0.76 -9.80
CA LEU A 128 -19.16 0.30 -11.10
C LEU A 128 -19.46 1.33 -12.19
N THR A 129 -20.65 1.96 -12.15
CA THR A 129 -21.07 3.00 -13.09
C THR A 129 -20.13 4.20 -13.03
N VAL A 130 -19.85 4.73 -11.84
CA VAL A 130 -18.92 5.86 -11.65
C VAL A 130 -17.52 5.52 -12.17
N ILE A 131 -17.02 4.32 -11.90
CA ILE A 131 -15.70 3.89 -12.40
C ILE A 131 -15.72 3.79 -13.94
N GLN A 132 -16.78 3.22 -14.53
CA GLN A 132 -16.93 3.14 -15.99
C GLN A 132 -17.01 4.51 -16.66
N GLU A 133 -17.62 5.50 -16.03
CA GLU A 133 -17.65 6.89 -16.51
C GLU A 133 -16.23 7.47 -16.59
N TYR A 134 -15.43 7.33 -15.53
CA TYR A 134 -14.04 7.77 -15.55
C TYR A 134 -13.19 7.03 -16.58
N ILE A 135 -13.36 5.71 -16.73
CA ILE A 135 -12.65 4.96 -17.78
C ILE A 135 -13.07 5.42 -19.18
N THR A 136 -14.34 5.77 -19.37
CA THR A 136 -14.83 6.30 -20.65
C THR A 136 -14.24 7.67 -20.93
N LEU A 137 -14.21 8.58 -19.95
CA LEU A 137 -13.54 9.88 -20.07
C LEU A 137 -12.04 9.74 -20.35
N ALA A 138 -11.36 8.77 -19.74
CA ALA A 138 -9.96 8.49 -20.04
C ALA A 138 -9.75 8.21 -21.53
N ASN A 139 -10.61 7.38 -22.13
CA ASN A 139 -10.58 7.05 -23.54
C ASN A 139 -10.91 8.24 -24.44
N ASP A 140 -11.98 8.97 -24.12
CA ASP A 140 -12.53 10.01 -24.97
C ASP A 140 -11.62 11.25 -25.03
N GLU A 141 -10.94 11.55 -23.93
CA GLU A 141 -10.03 12.70 -23.79
C GLU A 141 -8.55 12.34 -24.01
N ASP A 142 -8.22 11.07 -24.27
CA ASP A 142 -6.83 10.56 -24.34
C ASP A 142 -6.02 10.97 -23.09
N ASP A 143 -6.60 10.77 -21.90
CA ASP A 143 -6.06 11.31 -20.65
C ASP A 143 -6.12 10.32 -19.47
N ALA A 144 -4.94 9.83 -19.08
CA ALA A 144 -4.77 8.92 -17.95
C ALA A 144 -5.13 9.52 -16.57
N ARG A 145 -5.32 10.84 -16.43
CA ARG A 145 -5.80 11.44 -15.18
C ARG A 145 -7.11 10.83 -14.71
N TYR A 146 -8.01 10.49 -15.62
CA TYR A 146 -9.29 9.90 -15.27
C TYR A 146 -9.15 8.50 -14.66
N LEU A 147 -8.06 7.76 -14.97
CA LEU A 147 -7.77 6.53 -14.25
C LEU A 147 -7.33 6.79 -12.80
N VAL A 148 -6.62 7.89 -12.54
CA VAL A 148 -6.29 8.32 -11.16
C VAL A 148 -7.56 8.75 -10.42
N TYR A 149 -8.50 9.44 -11.08
CA TYR A 149 -9.82 9.73 -10.50
C TYR A 149 -10.58 8.45 -10.18
N ALA A 150 -10.65 7.49 -11.11
CA ALA A 150 -11.25 6.18 -10.85
C ALA A 150 -10.61 5.49 -9.64
N TYR A 151 -9.28 5.50 -9.55
CA TYR A 151 -8.54 4.91 -8.45
C TYR A 151 -8.81 5.59 -7.10
N THR A 152 -8.91 6.91 -7.06
CA THR A 152 -9.02 7.67 -5.80
C THR A 152 -10.45 7.95 -5.35
N THR A 153 -11.44 7.80 -6.26
CA THR A 153 -12.86 7.95 -5.95
C THR A 153 -13.23 7.04 -4.77
N PRO A 154 -14.07 7.48 -3.82
CA PRO A 154 -14.41 6.76 -2.59
C PRO A 154 -15.29 5.52 -2.83
N THR A 155 -14.84 4.62 -3.70
CA THR A 155 -15.37 3.29 -3.96
C THR A 155 -14.42 2.23 -3.39
N SER A 156 -14.82 0.97 -3.44
CA SER A 156 -13.93 -0.15 -3.11
C SER A 156 -12.97 -0.52 -4.26
N PHE A 157 -12.95 0.23 -5.37
CA PHE A 157 -12.16 -0.10 -6.56
C PHE A 157 -10.65 -0.14 -6.26
N PHE A 158 -10.11 0.87 -5.58
CA PHE A 158 -8.68 0.90 -5.19
C PHE A 158 -8.29 -0.31 -4.35
N LYS A 159 -9.20 -0.79 -3.48
CA LYS A 159 -8.96 -1.96 -2.65
C LYS A 159 -8.88 -3.20 -3.53
N GLN A 160 -9.83 -3.37 -4.46
CA GLN A 160 -9.88 -4.53 -5.33
C GLN A 160 -8.68 -4.58 -6.28
N ILE A 161 -8.33 -3.47 -6.94
CA ILE A 161 -7.19 -3.45 -7.86
C ILE A 161 -5.87 -3.75 -7.15
N ASN A 162 -5.68 -3.25 -5.93
CA ASN A 162 -4.49 -3.57 -5.15
C ASN A 162 -4.44 -5.03 -4.71
N ILE A 163 -5.60 -5.63 -4.41
CA ILE A 163 -5.70 -7.08 -4.14
C ILE A 163 -5.32 -7.86 -5.40
N ASP A 164 -5.88 -7.52 -6.56
CA ASP A 164 -5.63 -8.23 -7.82
C ASP A 164 -4.19 -8.10 -8.31
N LEU A 165 -3.56 -6.94 -8.07
CA LEU A 165 -2.14 -6.70 -8.31
C LEU A 165 -1.26 -7.53 -7.37
N ALA A 166 -1.59 -7.57 -6.08
CA ALA A 166 -0.81 -8.29 -5.08
C ALA A 166 -0.93 -9.82 -5.20
N GLN A 167 -2.13 -10.32 -5.54
CA GLN A 167 -2.41 -11.76 -5.63
C GLN A 167 -1.84 -12.40 -6.89
N ARG A 168 -1.84 -11.68 -8.02
CA ARG A 168 -1.36 -12.26 -9.28
C ARG A 168 0.15 -12.41 -9.26
N GLY A 169 0.58 -13.68 -9.26
CA GLY A 169 1.98 -14.07 -9.17
C GLY A 169 2.28 -14.89 -7.94
N MET A 170 1.45 -14.80 -6.89
CA MET A 170 1.56 -15.70 -5.74
C MET A 170 1.46 -17.15 -6.21
N SER A 171 2.54 -17.90 -6.06
CA SER A 171 2.53 -19.35 -6.26
C SER A 171 2.14 -19.98 -4.94
N ILE A 172 0.92 -20.49 -4.87
CA ILE A 172 0.47 -21.28 -3.72
C ILE A 172 0.85 -22.73 -4.01
N ILE A 173 1.85 -23.23 -3.31
CA ILE A 173 2.11 -24.67 -3.25
C ILE A 173 1.24 -25.25 -2.14
N ILE A 174 0.36 -26.18 -2.51
CA ILE A 174 -0.45 -26.92 -1.56
C ILE A 174 0.32 -28.19 -1.20
N GLU A 175 0.95 -28.22 -0.02
CA GLU A 175 1.58 -29.41 0.51
C GLU A 175 0.63 -30.16 1.45
N LYS A 176 0.28 -31.39 1.06
CA LYS A 176 -0.53 -32.28 1.89
C LYS A 176 0.39 -33.17 2.73
N LEU A 177 0.42 -32.93 4.04
CA LEU A 177 1.16 -33.78 4.97
C LEU A 177 0.18 -34.71 5.71
N THR A 178 0.28 -36.00 5.45
CA THR A 178 -0.49 -37.02 6.16
C THR A 178 0.40 -37.67 7.22
N ILE A 179 0.06 -37.49 8.50
CA ILE A 179 0.74 -38.17 9.62
C ILE A 179 -0.28 -39.08 10.30
N ALA A 180 -0.04 -40.39 10.20
CA ALA A 180 -0.95 -41.45 10.62
C ALA A 180 -2.35 -41.31 9.99
N SER A 181 -3.38 -41.05 10.80
CA SER A 181 -4.78 -40.86 10.40
C SER A 181 -5.21 -39.39 10.28
N SER A 182 -4.28 -38.43 10.46
CA SER A 182 -4.55 -37.00 10.30
C SER A 182 -3.92 -36.46 9.01
N THR A 183 -4.72 -35.76 8.21
CA THR A 183 -4.23 -34.97 7.07
C THR A 183 -4.19 -33.52 7.48
N LYS A 184 -3.01 -32.89 7.40
CA LYS A 184 -2.86 -31.43 7.44
C LYS A 184 -2.55 -30.94 6.03
N ILE A 185 -3.28 -29.92 5.59
CA ILE A 185 -3.03 -29.24 4.33
C ILE A 185 -2.30 -27.94 4.68
N TYR A 186 -1.07 -27.80 4.21
CA TYR A 186 -0.28 -26.59 4.31
C TYR A 186 -0.37 -25.83 3.00
N PHE A 187 -0.66 -24.54 3.09
CA PHE A 187 -0.55 -23.62 1.97
C PHE A 187 0.80 -22.91 2.13
N ILE A 188 1.78 -23.32 1.33
CA ILE A 188 3.09 -22.66 1.27
C ILE A 188 2.99 -21.61 0.18
N ILE A 189 2.98 -20.35 0.59
CA ILE A 189 3.10 -19.23 -0.35
C ILE A 189 4.58 -19.11 -0.68
N ILE A 190 4.96 -19.53 -1.89
CA ILE A 190 6.32 -19.30 -2.38
C ILE A 190 6.31 -17.92 -3.03
N GLY A 191 7.23 -17.07 -2.58
CA GLY A 191 7.42 -15.72 -3.12
C GLY A 191 7.35 -15.72 -4.64
N SER A 192 6.52 -14.84 -5.20
CA SER A 192 6.28 -14.81 -6.62
C SER A 192 7.55 -14.43 -7.38
N ASP A 193 8.12 -15.34 -8.18
CA ASP A 193 8.98 -14.93 -9.30
C ASP A 193 8.06 -14.39 -10.41
N PHE A 194 7.29 -13.35 -10.09
CA PHE A 194 6.33 -12.75 -11.02
C PHE A 194 7.13 -12.04 -12.09
N ARG A 195 7.42 -12.79 -13.15
CA ARG A 195 7.95 -12.29 -14.40
C ARG A 195 6.90 -12.60 -15.45
N PHE A 196 6.45 -11.57 -16.14
CA PHE A 196 5.61 -11.73 -17.32
C PHE A 196 6.24 -12.69 -18.35
N GLU A 197 7.56 -12.77 -18.40
CA GLU A 197 8.38 -13.45 -19.41
C GLU A 197 8.09 -14.95 -19.62
N ASN A 198 7.87 -15.73 -18.56
CA ASN A 198 7.78 -17.19 -18.68
C ASN A 198 6.41 -17.72 -19.14
N ASN A 199 5.33 -16.96 -18.93
CA ASN A 199 3.97 -17.40 -19.25
C ASN A 199 3.30 -16.63 -20.39
N ILE A 200 3.71 -15.37 -20.66
CA ILE A 200 3.07 -14.50 -21.66
C ILE A 200 3.73 -14.64 -23.03
N SER A 201 5.06 -14.72 -23.09
CA SER A 201 5.81 -14.66 -24.36
C SER A 201 5.44 -15.72 -25.40
N LYS A 202 4.82 -16.84 -25.00
CA LYS A 202 4.43 -17.92 -25.91
C LYS A 202 2.99 -17.82 -26.44
N LYS A 203 2.14 -16.94 -25.89
CA LYS A 203 0.69 -16.96 -26.17
C LYS A 203 0.11 -15.67 -26.73
N TYR A 204 0.82 -14.55 -26.63
CA TYR A 204 0.27 -13.26 -27.03
C TYR A 204 0.95 -12.72 -28.29
N ARG A 205 0.13 -12.11 -29.14
CA ARG A 205 0.63 -11.31 -30.25
C ARG A 205 1.15 -9.99 -29.71
N ASP A 206 2.18 -9.47 -30.36
CA ASP A 206 2.85 -8.24 -29.96
C ASP A 206 1.94 -6.99 -30.04
N ASP A 207 0.87 -7.07 -30.83
CA ASP A 207 -0.11 -6.02 -31.11
C ASP A 207 -1.42 -6.16 -30.33
N GLU A 208 -1.53 -7.16 -29.44
CA GLU A 208 -2.71 -7.38 -28.61
C GLU A 208 -2.38 -7.28 -27.11
N PRO A 209 -3.22 -6.60 -26.31
CA PRO A 209 -3.05 -6.58 -24.87
C PRO A 209 -3.27 -7.96 -24.27
N PRO A 210 -2.53 -8.33 -23.22
CA PRO A 210 -2.67 -9.65 -22.63
C PRO A 210 -4.02 -9.79 -21.93
N ILE A 211 -4.84 -10.71 -22.42
CA ILE A 211 -6.17 -11.04 -21.88
C ILE A 211 -6.05 -11.40 -20.39
N GLY A 212 -6.93 -10.79 -19.60
CA GLY A 212 -6.98 -10.98 -18.16
C GLY A 212 -5.95 -10.18 -17.37
N PHE A 213 -5.11 -9.34 -17.97
CA PHE A 213 -4.12 -8.52 -17.25
C PHE A 213 -4.60 -7.07 -17.04
N GLY A 214 -5.91 -6.83 -16.97
CA GLY A 214 -6.45 -5.47 -16.95
C GLY A 214 -5.98 -4.60 -15.77
N GLN A 215 -5.72 -5.17 -14.59
CA GLN A 215 -5.10 -4.42 -13.48
C GLN A 215 -3.67 -3.94 -13.81
N TYR A 216 -2.93 -4.73 -14.60
CA TYR A 216 -1.58 -4.38 -15.02
C TYR A 216 -1.59 -3.42 -16.21
N LEU A 217 -2.59 -3.51 -17.09
CA LEU A 217 -2.84 -2.49 -18.11
C LEU A 217 -3.19 -1.15 -17.46
N PHE A 218 -4.06 -1.16 -16.44
CA PHE A 218 -4.41 0.03 -15.66
C PHE A 218 -3.16 0.64 -15.02
N ALA A 219 -2.34 -0.17 -14.35
CA ALA A 219 -1.07 0.27 -13.80
C ALA A 219 -0.14 0.80 -14.89
N ALA A 220 0.04 0.08 -15.99
CA ALA A 220 0.92 0.48 -17.10
C ALA A 220 0.57 1.89 -17.60
N VAL A 221 -0.71 2.18 -17.82
CA VAL A 221 -1.18 3.49 -18.28
C VAL A 221 -0.82 4.57 -17.27
N ILE A 222 -1.12 4.38 -15.98
CA ILE A 222 -0.75 5.30 -14.89
C ILE A 222 0.79 5.42 -14.74
N ILE A 223 1.56 4.50 -15.30
CA ILE A 223 3.02 4.57 -15.22
C ILE A 223 3.61 5.31 -16.41
N ASN A 224 3.12 5.13 -17.63
CA ASN A 224 3.84 5.60 -18.83
C ASN A 224 3.04 6.56 -19.73
N HIS A 225 1.77 6.85 -19.44
CA HIS A 225 1.03 7.82 -20.25
C HIS A 225 1.65 9.22 -20.13
N SER A 226 1.70 9.99 -21.22
CA SER A 226 2.35 11.32 -21.22
C SER A 226 1.54 12.36 -20.45
N SER A 227 0.21 12.24 -20.46
CA SER A 227 -0.66 13.23 -19.81
C SER A 227 -0.35 13.39 -18.32
N ILE A 228 0.18 12.35 -17.67
CA ILE A 228 0.47 12.34 -16.24
C ILE A 228 1.89 12.80 -15.85
N ASP A 229 2.73 13.17 -16.81
CA ASP A 229 4.15 13.46 -16.55
C ASP A 229 4.41 14.69 -15.68
N HIS A 230 3.41 15.57 -15.57
CA HIS A 230 3.45 16.73 -14.67
C HIS A 230 3.32 16.33 -13.19
N TRP A 231 2.65 15.22 -12.87
CA TRP A 231 2.45 14.76 -11.49
C TRP A 231 3.57 13.83 -11.00
N ARG A 232 4.63 13.62 -11.77
CA ARG A 232 5.75 12.76 -11.35
C ARG A 232 6.41 13.29 -10.09
N TYR A 233 6.71 12.39 -9.15
CA TYR A 233 7.31 12.75 -7.87
C TYR A 233 8.65 12.07 -7.63
N THR A 234 9.54 12.83 -7.00
CA THR A 234 10.80 12.37 -6.40
C THR A 234 10.96 13.12 -5.08
N GLY A 235 11.43 12.44 -4.04
CA GLY A 235 11.56 13.04 -2.71
C GLY A 235 11.28 12.03 -1.62
N VAL A 236 11.09 12.53 -0.41
CA VAL A 236 10.75 11.71 0.76
C VAL A 236 9.23 11.65 0.92
N THR A 237 8.70 10.48 1.25
CA THR A 237 7.28 10.28 1.55
C THR A 237 7.11 9.29 2.68
N TYR A 238 5.98 9.37 3.38
CA TYR A 238 5.72 8.68 4.64
C TYR A 238 4.50 7.80 4.54
N ARG A 239 4.52 6.64 5.20
CA ARG A 239 3.37 5.75 5.32
C ARG A 239 3.26 5.22 6.73
N GLY A 240 2.12 5.47 7.37
CA GLY A 240 1.76 4.78 8.60
C GLY A 240 1.05 3.48 8.28
N MET A 241 1.45 2.40 8.93
CA MET A 241 0.78 1.11 8.83
C MET A 241 0.81 0.36 10.15
N ASN A 242 -0.11 -0.59 10.31
CA ASN A 242 -0.11 -1.52 11.44
C ASN A 242 0.12 -2.92 10.89
N ILE A 243 1.24 -3.54 11.26
CA ILE A 243 1.69 -4.83 10.73
C ILE A 243 1.96 -5.81 11.88
N SER A 244 1.88 -7.10 11.61
CA SER A 244 2.27 -8.15 12.56
C SER A 244 3.77 -8.11 12.86
N ASN A 245 4.19 -8.77 13.95
CA ASN A 245 5.62 -8.93 14.22
C ASN A 245 6.32 -9.76 13.11
N ASP A 246 5.61 -10.72 12.51
CA ASP A 246 6.16 -11.55 11.44
C ASP A 246 6.45 -10.72 10.18
N GLU A 247 5.54 -9.82 9.80
CA GLU A 247 5.77 -8.84 8.73
C GLU A 247 6.91 -7.88 9.09
N LEU A 248 6.96 -7.37 10.33
CA LEU A 248 8.03 -6.47 10.78
C LEU A 248 9.42 -7.14 10.70
N ASN A 249 9.51 -8.43 11.03
CA ASN A 249 10.75 -9.20 10.97
C ASN A 249 11.30 -9.37 9.54
N GLN A 250 10.50 -9.12 8.50
CA GLN A 250 10.97 -9.13 7.11
C GLN A 250 11.78 -7.88 6.75
N TYR A 251 11.65 -6.81 7.54
CA TYR A 251 12.44 -5.59 7.37
C TYR A 251 13.77 -5.75 8.09
N ILE A 252 14.74 -6.27 7.37
CA ILE A 252 16.13 -6.39 7.82
C ILE A 252 16.95 -5.37 7.03
N CYS A 253 17.95 -4.72 7.66
CA CYS A 253 18.85 -3.83 6.94
C CYS A 253 19.45 -4.53 5.71
N ASP A 254 19.56 -3.77 4.62
CA ASP A 254 19.93 -4.20 3.27
C ASP A 254 18.96 -5.16 2.56
N ALA A 255 17.89 -5.61 3.22
CA ALA A 255 16.82 -6.36 2.55
C ALA A 255 16.21 -5.51 1.42
N ARG A 256 15.89 -6.17 0.31
CA ARG A 256 15.25 -5.54 -0.83
C ARG A 256 13.79 -5.94 -0.90
N ILE A 257 12.93 -4.94 -0.81
CA ILE A 257 11.48 -5.06 -0.82
C ILE A 257 10.96 -4.70 -2.19
N LEU A 258 10.08 -5.51 -2.75
CA LEU A 258 9.36 -5.19 -3.98
C LEU A 258 7.90 -4.84 -3.66
N THR A 259 7.43 -3.70 -4.16
CA THR A 259 6.00 -3.36 -4.12
C THR A 259 5.27 -4.15 -5.20
N ARG A 260 4.20 -4.88 -4.87
CA ARG A 260 3.39 -5.58 -5.90
C ARG A 260 2.16 -4.79 -6.35
N SER A 261 1.71 -3.87 -5.53
CA SER A 261 0.52 -3.06 -5.74
C SER A 261 0.86 -1.58 -5.61
N PHE A 262 -0.13 -0.69 -5.79
CA PHE A 262 0.08 0.71 -5.54
C PHE A 262 0.29 0.95 -4.04
N LEU A 263 1.33 1.71 -3.69
CA LEU A 263 1.52 2.19 -2.32
C LEU A 263 1.09 3.65 -2.21
N SER A 264 0.00 3.87 -1.48
CA SER A 264 -0.35 5.21 -1.00
C SER A 264 0.59 5.62 0.13
N THR A 265 1.11 6.84 0.03
CA THR A 265 2.02 7.50 0.97
C THR A 265 1.70 8.99 1.01
N SER A 266 2.25 9.76 1.95
CA SER A 266 2.04 11.21 2.04
C SER A 266 3.36 11.95 2.15
N LYS A 267 3.47 13.13 1.52
CA LYS A 267 4.62 14.04 1.75
C LYS A 267 4.67 14.54 3.19
N ARG A 268 3.56 14.45 3.93
CA ARG A 268 3.45 14.94 5.29
C ARG A 268 3.47 13.79 6.30
N ILE A 269 4.37 13.91 7.28
CA ILE A 269 4.54 12.91 8.33
C ILE A 269 3.32 12.83 9.26
N ASP A 270 2.66 13.97 9.52
CA ASP A 270 1.47 14.04 10.37
C ASP A 270 0.28 13.27 9.78
N THR A 271 0.09 13.37 8.45
CA THR A 271 -0.88 12.54 7.71
C THR A 271 -0.58 11.05 7.89
N ALA A 272 0.68 10.63 7.77
CA ALA A 272 1.07 9.24 7.98
C ALA A 272 0.78 8.75 9.42
N PHE A 273 0.98 9.60 10.43
CA PHE A 273 0.67 9.27 11.83
C PHE A 273 -0.83 9.00 12.09
N LEU A 274 -1.74 9.59 11.31
CA LEU A 274 -3.17 9.30 11.43
C LEU A 274 -3.50 7.81 11.21
N TYR A 275 -2.70 7.12 10.38
CA TYR A 275 -2.87 5.69 10.10
C TYR A 275 -2.25 4.78 11.18
N LEU A 276 -1.56 5.34 12.18
CA LEU A 276 -0.99 4.60 13.31
C LEU A 276 -1.92 4.55 14.54
N GLN A 277 -3.06 5.24 14.48
CA GLN A 277 -3.97 5.37 15.63
C GLN A 277 -4.83 4.13 15.90
N TYR A 278 -4.62 3.03 15.16
CA TYR A 278 -5.39 1.81 15.32
C TYR A 278 -4.85 0.95 16.46
N ASN A 279 -5.59 0.91 17.57
CA ASN A 279 -5.22 0.14 18.75
C ASN A 279 -5.60 -1.34 18.57
N ASN A 280 -4.72 -2.10 17.92
CA ASN A 280 -4.82 -3.55 17.85
C ASN A 280 -3.62 -4.19 18.56
N PRO A 281 -3.83 -4.99 19.62
CA PRO A 281 -2.74 -5.54 20.42
C PRO A 281 -1.85 -6.54 19.65
N ILE A 282 -2.32 -7.06 18.51
CA ILE A 282 -1.60 -8.01 17.67
C ILE A 282 -0.70 -7.28 16.66
N LEU A 283 -1.09 -6.05 16.27
CA LEU A 283 -0.38 -5.28 15.26
C LEU A 283 0.54 -4.24 15.90
N ARG A 284 1.69 -4.02 15.27
CA ARG A 284 2.66 -2.99 15.60
C ARG A 284 2.48 -1.79 14.68
N PRO A 285 2.42 -0.57 15.21
CA PRO A 285 2.45 0.63 14.39
C PRO A 285 3.87 0.82 13.83
N VAL A 286 3.93 1.06 12.53
CA VAL A 286 5.18 1.22 11.79
C VAL A 286 5.07 2.42 10.87
N LEU A 287 6.06 3.32 10.98
CA LEU A 287 6.23 4.42 10.07
C LEU A 287 7.31 4.06 9.03
N CYS A 288 6.89 3.90 7.79
CA CYS A 288 7.81 3.73 6.67
C CYS A 288 8.15 5.10 6.07
N VAL A 289 9.45 5.35 5.89
CA VAL A 289 10.02 6.55 5.27
C VAL A 289 10.66 6.13 3.95
N TYR A 290 10.01 6.46 2.84
CA TYR A 290 10.47 6.13 1.50
C TYR A 290 11.21 7.31 0.89
N ARG A 291 12.41 7.08 0.36
CA ARG A 291 13.12 8.01 -0.51
C ARG A 291 12.95 7.55 -1.96
N VAL A 292 12.07 8.23 -2.68
CA VAL A 292 11.84 8.02 -4.12
C VAL A 292 12.82 8.89 -4.90
N THR A 293 13.58 8.26 -5.79
CA THR A 293 14.65 8.90 -6.58
C THR A 293 14.35 8.86 -8.07
N GLN A 294 13.55 7.91 -8.54
CA GLN A 294 13.20 7.76 -9.95
C GLN A 294 11.89 8.48 -10.26
N ARG A 295 11.92 9.34 -11.27
CA ARG A 295 10.77 10.16 -11.65
C ARG A 295 9.55 9.33 -12.06
N HIS A 296 9.76 8.16 -12.65
CA HIS A 296 8.68 7.33 -13.22
C HIS A 296 8.09 6.30 -12.25
N THR A 297 8.47 6.33 -10.96
CA THR A 297 8.01 5.33 -9.98
C THR A 297 7.03 5.87 -8.95
N SER A 298 6.72 7.17 -9.00
CA SER A 298 5.66 7.73 -8.16
C SER A 298 4.99 8.95 -8.78
N LEU A 299 3.77 9.22 -8.30
CA LEU A 299 2.96 10.37 -8.67
C LEU A 299 2.56 11.14 -7.41
N THR A 300 2.65 12.47 -7.42
CA THR A 300 1.95 13.31 -6.46
C THR A 300 0.52 13.52 -6.95
N ILE A 301 -0.45 13.00 -6.20
CA ILE A 301 -1.86 12.99 -6.61
C ILE A 301 -2.74 13.84 -5.71
N SER A 302 -2.17 14.78 -4.95
CA SER A 302 -2.94 15.76 -4.15
C SER A 302 -4.05 16.44 -4.97
N ASP A 303 -3.73 16.83 -6.20
CA ASP A 303 -4.61 17.61 -7.06
C ASP A 303 -5.52 16.71 -7.92
N LEU A 304 -5.23 15.41 -7.94
CA LEU A 304 -5.99 14.39 -8.67
C LEU A 304 -6.85 13.52 -7.75
N SER A 305 -6.57 13.51 -6.45
CA SER A 305 -7.28 12.66 -5.51
C SER A 305 -8.66 13.23 -5.25
N ALA A 306 -9.66 12.35 -5.21
CA ALA A 306 -10.97 12.71 -4.67
C ALA A 306 -10.90 13.15 -3.20
N VAL A 307 -9.79 12.86 -2.52
CA VAL A 307 -9.56 13.24 -1.14
C VAL A 307 -8.43 14.28 -1.04
N GLN A 308 -8.84 15.52 -0.82
CA GLN A 308 -7.95 16.67 -0.79
C GLN A 308 -7.19 16.80 0.54
N GLY A 309 -6.02 17.42 0.52
CA GLY A 309 -5.25 17.79 1.72
C GLY A 309 -4.35 16.72 2.33
N GLU A 310 -4.32 15.51 1.77
CA GLU A 310 -3.43 14.42 2.22
C GLU A 310 -1.98 14.59 1.73
N ASP A 311 -1.72 15.47 0.75
CA ASP A 311 -0.45 15.53 0.00
C ASP A 311 0.01 14.13 -0.45
N GLU A 312 -0.94 13.36 -0.99
CA GLU A 312 -0.76 11.96 -1.32
C GLU A 312 0.28 11.79 -2.45
N VAL A 313 1.19 10.85 -2.23
CA VAL A 313 2.13 10.33 -3.21
C VAL A 313 1.80 8.85 -3.45
N LEU A 314 1.44 8.53 -4.67
CA LEU A 314 1.15 7.18 -5.12
C LEU A 314 2.41 6.57 -5.73
N ILE A 315 3.01 5.60 -5.06
CA ILE A 315 4.10 4.80 -5.60
C ILE A 315 3.48 3.66 -6.40
N ILE A 316 3.98 3.45 -7.62
CA ILE A 316 3.43 2.48 -8.56
C ILE A 316 3.80 1.03 -8.17
N PRO A 317 3.15 0.01 -8.76
CA PRO A 317 3.57 -1.37 -8.63
C PRO A 317 4.99 -1.63 -9.17
N PHE A 318 5.63 -2.66 -8.63
CA PHE A 318 6.95 -3.16 -9.00
C PHE A 318 8.09 -2.17 -8.78
N VAL A 319 8.04 -1.41 -7.69
CA VAL A 319 9.15 -0.54 -7.26
C VAL A 319 9.95 -1.29 -6.21
N ALA A 320 11.27 -1.35 -6.41
CA ALA A 320 12.17 -1.99 -5.47
C ALA A 320 12.76 -0.95 -4.50
N PHE A 321 12.70 -1.26 -3.21
CA PHE A 321 13.29 -0.47 -2.15
C PHE A 321 14.32 -1.29 -1.37
N ARG A 322 15.41 -0.67 -0.92
CA ARG A 322 16.34 -1.27 0.03
C ARG A 322 16.07 -0.70 1.42
N VAL A 323 15.93 -1.57 2.41
CA VAL A 323 15.87 -1.17 3.82
C VAL A 323 17.24 -0.65 4.24
N VAL A 324 17.34 0.65 4.52
CA VAL A 324 18.59 1.30 4.94
C VAL A 324 18.80 1.17 6.43
N LYS A 325 17.70 1.31 7.18
CA LYS A 325 17.72 1.37 8.64
C LYS A 325 16.38 0.95 9.19
N VAL A 326 16.40 0.21 10.29
CA VAL A 326 15.23 -0.15 11.08
C VAL A 326 15.50 0.29 12.50
N ASP A 327 14.76 1.30 12.94
CA ASP A 327 14.79 1.73 14.32
C ASP A 327 13.52 1.20 15.00
N ILE A 328 13.68 0.33 15.98
CA ILE A 328 12.56 -0.30 16.68
C ILE A 328 12.19 0.57 17.89
N ASP A 329 10.88 0.75 18.11
CA ASP A 329 10.34 1.33 19.35
C ASP A 329 10.80 2.77 19.68
N CYS A 330 10.93 3.63 18.67
CA CYS A 330 11.67 4.90 18.79
C CYS A 330 10.86 6.09 19.28
N PHE A 331 9.56 6.11 19.01
CA PHE A 331 8.68 7.22 19.34
C PHE A 331 7.37 6.73 19.90
N TYR A 332 6.81 7.53 20.80
CA TYR A 332 5.47 7.36 21.31
C TYR A 332 4.52 8.17 20.42
N VAL A 333 3.42 7.57 19.93
CA VAL A 333 2.30 8.33 19.32
C VAL A 333 1.25 8.69 20.38
N SER A 334 1.28 7.95 21.47
CA SER A 334 0.60 8.18 22.75
C SER A 334 1.42 7.46 23.81
N ASP A 335 1.13 7.69 25.09
CA ASP A 335 1.83 7.11 26.25
C ASP A 335 1.99 5.58 26.25
N ARG A 336 1.35 4.87 25.31
CA ARG A 336 1.31 3.41 25.24
C ARG A 336 1.70 2.81 23.88
N CYS A 337 2.01 3.62 22.88
CA CYS A 337 2.14 3.13 21.50
C CYS A 337 3.53 3.43 20.94
N ARG A 338 4.41 2.42 20.96
CA ARG A 338 5.77 2.49 20.41
C ARG A 338 5.74 2.24 18.91
N VAL A 339 6.34 3.17 18.15
CA VAL A 339 6.42 3.09 16.69
C VAL A 339 7.80 2.66 16.25
N SER A 340 7.85 1.67 15.37
CA SER A 340 9.08 1.33 14.65
C SER A 340 9.17 2.16 13.36
N VAL A 341 10.37 2.63 13.04
CA VAL A 341 10.63 3.46 11.85
C VAL A 341 11.52 2.70 10.89
N ILE A 342 11.10 2.63 9.63
CA ILE A 342 11.78 1.89 8.58
C ILE A 342 12.16 2.87 7.48
N PHE A 343 13.45 2.96 7.18
CA PHE A 343 13.98 3.83 6.13
C PHE A 343 14.23 3.00 4.86
N LEU A 344 13.63 3.43 3.76
CA LEU A 344 13.66 2.71 2.49
C LEU A 344 14.20 3.63 1.39
N ASP A 345 15.32 3.25 0.79
CA ASP A 345 15.85 3.94 -0.41
C ASP A 345 15.42 3.18 -1.65
N GLU A 346 14.88 3.89 -2.64
CA GLU A 346 14.57 3.29 -3.92
C GLU A 346 15.84 2.76 -4.61
N VAL A 347 15.78 1.53 -5.10
CA VAL A 347 16.88 0.92 -5.83
C VAL A 347 16.84 1.41 -7.28
N THR A 348 17.76 2.30 -7.64
CA THR A 348 17.86 2.81 -9.01
C THR A 348 18.24 1.71 -9.99
N ILE A 349 17.57 1.67 -11.14
CA ILE A 349 17.77 0.68 -12.21
C ILE A 349 19.09 0.90 -12.99
N ASN A 350 19.87 1.92 -12.65
CA ASN A 350 21.13 2.26 -13.30
C ASN A 350 22.20 1.18 -13.06
N GLU A 351 22.21 0.17 -13.93
CA GLU A 351 23.26 -0.09 -14.93
C GLU A 351 23.30 -1.58 -15.24
N LYS A 352 23.14 -1.92 -16.52
CA LYS A 352 23.45 -3.25 -17.10
C LYS A 352 24.94 -3.65 -16.94
N SER A 353 25.72 -2.95 -16.11
CA SER A 353 27.19 -3.01 -16.05
C SER A 353 27.76 -4.02 -15.05
N LYS A 354 26.96 -4.64 -14.17
CA LYS A 354 27.49 -5.54 -13.11
C LYS A 354 26.84 -6.91 -12.94
N LEU A 355 25.81 -7.25 -13.72
CA LEU A 355 25.13 -8.56 -13.61
C LEU A 355 25.68 -9.63 -14.57
N ASN A 356 26.70 -9.29 -15.37
CA ASN A 356 27.48 -10.23 -16.19
C ASN A 356 28.90 -10.48 -15.65
N SER A 357 29.19 -10.07 -14.41
CA SER A 357 30.41 -10.40 -13.66
C SER A 357 30.03 -11.16 -12.41
#